data_AF-A0A0C3NR63-F1
#
_entry.id   AF-A0A0C3NR63-F1
#
_cell.length_a   1.000
_cell.length_b   1.000
_cell.length_c   1.000
_cell.angle_alpha   90.00
_cell.angle_beta   90.00
_cell.angle_gamma   90.00
#
_symmetry.space_group_name_H-M   'P 1'
#
loop_
_entity.id
_entity.type
_entity.pdbx_description
1 polymer ?
#
loop_
_entity_poly.entity_id
_entity_poly.type
_entity_poly.pdbx_seq_one_letter_code
_entity_poly.pdbx_strand_id
1 'polypeptide(L)'
;MLFLNPLATNAQKIKALANYLGMGSPVEHWYENLTATQCTSWDELAKAFNTRWPTLKSVTQMSEEYQTELLALRLPEEDVGVTKTVGQQKVWAHVKWVDEAMQLASLAGIEQGLTLIWQVKKQLLKAVRRLLNDEYKDWQSFTDNLKVLNMSKL
;
A
#
# COMPACT_ATOMS: atom_id res chain seq x y z
N MET A 1 -24.14 -12.05 5.49
CA MET A 1 -24.24 -11.12 6.64
C MET A 1 -23.38 -11.72 7.75
N LEU A 2 -22.14 -11.26 7.90
CA LEU A 2 -21.25 -11.72 8.98
C LEU A 2 -21.61 -10.93 10.23
N PHE A 3 -22.17 -11.60 11.23
CA PHE A 3 -22.41 -10.99 12.54
C PHE A 3 -21.05 -10.61 13.14
N LEU A 4 -20.74 -9.32 13.12
CA LEU A 4 -19.71 -8.71 13.96
C LEU A 4 -20.20 -8.80 15.41
N ASN A 5 -20.08 -9.98 16.01
CA ASN A 5 -20.13 -10.08 17.46
C ASN A 5 -18.84 -9.41 17.95
N PRO A 6 -18.89 -8.31 18.73
CA PRO A 6 -17.69 -7.79 19.34
C PRO A 6 -17.15 -8.90 20.24
N LEU A 7 -15.94 -9.38 19.94
CA LEU A 7 -15.24 -10.35 20.76
C LEU A 7 -14.88 -9.65 22.09
N ALA A 8 -15.85 -9.60 23.00
CA ALA A 8 -15.80 -8.79 24.20
C ALA A 8 -14.82 -9.36 25.23
N THR A 9 -14.54 -10.67 25.16
CA THR A 9 -13.65 -11.37 26.10
C THR A 9 -12.41 -11.93 25.39
N ASN A 10 -11.29 -11.98 26.11
CA ASN A 10 -10.04 -12.59 25.61
C ASN A 10 -10.26 -14.04 25.17
N ALA A 11 -11.04 -14.82 25.92
CA ALA A 11 -11.36 -16.21 25.56
C ALA A 11 -12.10 -16.32 24.22
N GLN A 12 -13.01 -15.39 23.90
CA GLN A 12 -13.69 -15.35 22.60
C GLN A 12 -12.72 -14.97 21.47
N LYS A 13 -11.84 -13.98 21.70
CA LYS A 13 -10.81 -13.58 20.73
C LYS A 13 -9.87 -14.73 20.38
N ILE A 14 -9.39 -15.43 21.41
CA ILE A 14 -8.49 -16.58 21.26
C ILE A 14 -9.20 -17.67 20.45
N LYS A 15 -10.41 -18.09 20.85
CA LYS A 15 -11.18 -19.10 20.10
C LYS A 15 -11.44 -18.71 18.63
N ALA A 16 -11.71 -17.43 18.37
CA ALA A 16 -11.94 -16.95 17.01
C ALA A 16 -10.67 -17.01 16.14
N LEU A 17 -9.48 -16.87 16.73
CA LEU A 17 -8.19 -16.92 16.02
C LEU A 17 -8.01 -18.24 15.26
N ALA A 18 -8.46 -19.37 15.81
CA ALA A 18 -8.38 -20.68 15.17
C ALA A 18 -9.02 -20.70 13.76
N ASN A 19 -10.09 -19.93 13.54
CA ASN A 19 -10.79 -19.88 12.25
C ASN A 19 -9.98 -19.18 11.14
N TYR A 20 -8.90 -18.48 11.50
CA TYR A 20 -8.03 -17.75 10.57
C TYR A 20 -6.72 -18.48 10.29
N LEU A 21 -6.49 -19.64 10.93
CA LEU A 21 -5.29 -20.44 10.73
C LEU A 21 -5.50 -21.41 9.57
N GLY A 22 -4.48 -21.58 8.74
CA GLY A 22 -4.53 -22.57 7.66
C GLY A 22 -4.50 -23.98 8.23
N MET A 23 -5.32 -24.88 7.68
CA MET A 23 -5.34 -26.30 8.07
C MET A 23 -3.96 -26.95 7.82
N GLY A 24 -3.47 -27.68 8.82
CA GLY A 24 -2.15 -28.33 8.85
C GLY A 24 -0.98 -27.36 8.94
N SER A 25 -1.22 -26.07 9.24
CA SER A 25 -0.16 -25.08 9.25
C SER A 25 0.68 -25.12 10.54
N PRO A 26 1.94 -24.69 10.51
CA PRO A 26 2.77 -24.57 11.72
C PRO A 26 2.16 -23.66 12.80
N VAL A 27 1.30 -22.72 12.40
CA VAL A 27 0.60 -21.83 13.33
C VAL A 27 -0.60 -22.50 13.99
N GLU A 28 -1.31 -23.37 13.28
CA GLU A 28 -2.39 -24.19 13.84
C GLU A 28 -1.84 -25.15 14.91
N HIS A 29 -0.78 -25.89 14.60
CA HIS A 29 -0.14 -26.78 15.58
C HIS A 29 0.39 -26.04 16.81
N TRP A 30 0.92 -24.83 16.64
CA TRP A 30 1.32 -24.01 17.79
C TRP A 30 0.12 -23.56 18.62
N TYR A 31 -0.97 -23.15 17.96
CA TYR A 31 -2.20 -22.72 18.60
C TYR A 31 -2.86 -23.87 19.40
N GLU A 32 -2.78 -25.11 18.91
CA GLU A 32 -3.24 -26.31 19.63
C GLU A 32 -2.40 -26.61 20.89
N ASN A 33 -1.17 -26.11 20.95
CA ASN A 33 -0.22 -26.32 22.05
C ASN A 33 -0.06 -25.09 22.97
N LEU A 34 -1.06 -24.20 23.00
CA LEU A 34 -1.07 -23.04 23.90
C LEU A 34 -1.18 -23.45 25.38
N THR A 35 -0.44 -22.75 26.24
CA THR A 35 -0.52 -22.93 27.69
C THR A 35 -1.80 -22.33 28.27
N ALA A 36 -2.19 -22.76 29.48
CA ALA A 36 -3.41 -22.26 30.15
C ALA A 36 -3.45 -20.73 30.31
N THR A 37 -2.29 -20.09 30.53
CA THR A 37 -2.15 -18.63 30.63
C THR A 37 -2.38 -17.95 29.26
N GLN A 38 -1.88 -18.54 28.17
CA GLN A 38 -2.07 -18.02 26.81
C GLN A 38 -3.51 -18.24 26.30
N CYS A 39 -4.24 -19.21 26.84
CA CYS A 39 -5.65 -19.45 26.52
C CYS A 39 -6.62 -18.48 27.21
N THR A 40 -6.14 -17.64 28.14
CA THR A 40 -6.97 -16.73 28.95
C THR A 40 -6.60 -15.26 28.79
N SER A 41 -5.34 -14.96 28.44
CA SER A 41 -4.86 -13.59 28.19
C SER A 41 -4.49 -13.41 26.72
N TRP A 42 -5.13 -12.43 26.07
CA TRP A 42 -4.79 -12.04 24.71
C TRP A 42 -3.35 -11.50 24.62
N ASP A 43 -2.91 -10.76 25.64
CA ASP A 43 -1.57 -10.17 25.67
C ASP A 43 -0.47 -11.24 25.76
N GLU A 44 -0.68 -12.29 26.56
CA GLU A 44 0.25 -13.41 26.66
C GLU A 44 0.27 -14.26 25.39
N LEU A 45 -0.89 -14.46 24.75
CA LEU A 45 -0.94 -15.11 23.43
C LEU A 45 -0.18 -14.28 22.39
N ALA A 46 -0.46 -12.98 22.29
CA ALA A 46 0.20 -12.08 21.34
C ALA A 46 1.72 -12.03 21.56
N LYS A 47 2.16 -12.00 22.82
CA LYS A 47 3.58 -12.07 23.18
C LYS A 47 4.23 -13.38 22.76
N ALA A 48 3.58 -14.51 23.02
CA ALA A 48 4.07 -15.82 22.61
C ALA A 48 4.09 -15.97 21.08
N PHE A 49 3.07 -15.46 20.40
CA PHE A 49 2.99 -15.41 18.95
C PHE A 49 4.15 -14.61 18.36
N ASN A 50 4.36 -13.37 18.83
CA ASN A 50 5.44 -12.50 18.38
C ASN A 50 6.84 -12.99 18.81
N THR A 51 6.94 -13.86 19.81
CA THR A 51 8.21 -14.51 20.16
C THR A 51 8.53 -15.63 19.17
N ARG A 52 7.52 -16.38 18.75
CA ARG A 52 7.65 -17.54 17.85
C ARG A 52 7.79 -17.11 16.38
N TRP A 53 6.97 -16.16 15.97
CA TRP A 53 7.06 -15.44 14.70
C TRP A 53 7.33 -13.99 15.04
N PRO A 54 8.60 -13.62 15.30
CA PRO A 54 8.96 -12.22 15.35
C PRO A 54 8.38 -11.57 14.12
N THR A 55 7.62 -10.49 14.31
CA THR A 55 7.28 -9.60 13.22
C THR A 55 8.63 -9.29 12.61
N LEU A 56 8.92 -9.90 11.45
CA LEU A 56 9.99 -9.39 10.62
C LEU A 56 9.65 -7.91 10.58
N LYS A 57 10.55 -7.06 11.07
CA LYS A 57 10.47 -5.66 10.67
C LYS A 57 10.42 -5.81 9.15
N SER A 58 9.24 -5.60 8.54
CA SER A 58 9.20 -5.19 7.14
C SER A 58 10.32 -4.20 7.11
N VAL A 59 11.38 -4.47 6.34
CA VAL A 59 12.43 -3.49 6.13
C VAL A 59 11.61 -2.28 5.75
N THR A 60 11.45 -1.34 6.70
CA THR A 60 10.71 -0.13 6.45
C THR A 60 11.67 0.50 5.51
N GLN A 61 11.43 0.29 4.21
CA GLN A 61 12.31 0.75 3.17
C GLN A 61 12.56 2.19 3.54
N MET A 62 13.83 2.54 3.74
CA MET A 62 14.14 3.86 4.25
C MET A 62 13.52 4.88 3.29
N SER A 63 13.22 6.10 3.76
CA SER A 63 12.65 7.14 2.88
C SER A 63 13.39 7.22 1.52
N GLU A 64 14.71 7.01 1.53
CA GLU A 64 15.58 6.95 0.34
C GLU A 64 15.26 5.80 -0.63
N GLU A 65 14.86 4.63 -0.15
CA GLU A 65 14.47 3.48 -0.98
C GLU A 65 13.15 3.76 -1.70
N TYR A 66 12.13 4.28 -1.01
CA TYR A 66 10.88 4.69 -1.64
C TYR A 66 11.09 5.85 -2.63
N GLN A 67 12.00 6.78 -2.32
CA GLN A 67 12.41 7.81 -3.27
C GLN A 67 13.09 7.21 -4.51
N THR A 68 13.89 6.17 -4.35
CA THR A 68 14.54 5.44 -5.46
C THR A 68 13.50 4.73 -6.32
N GLU A 69 12.53 4.05 -5.71
CA GLU A 69 11.42 3.42 -6.41
C GLU A 69 10.57 4.43 -7.17
N LEU A 70 10.27 5.57 -6.54
CA LEU A 70 9.55 6.68 -7.15
C LEU A 70 10.27 7.23 -8.39
N LEU A 71 11.60 7.32 -8.35
CA LEU A 71 12.42 7.73 -9.50
C LEU A 71 12.59 6.63 -10.55
N ALA A 72 12.35 5.37 -10.20
CA ALA A 72 12.34 4.25 -11.13
C ALA A 72 10.96 4.02 -11.77
N LEU A 73 9.89 4.54 -11.18
CA LEU A 73 8.53 4.41 -11.68
C LEU A 73 8.39 5.04 -13.07
N ARG A 74 7.87 4.28 -14.04
CA ARG A 74 7.68 4.73 -15.43
C ARG A 74 6.23 4.57 -15.83
N LEU A 75 5.74 5.52 -16.63
CA LEU A 75 4.53 5.36 -17.42
C LEU A 75 4.96 4.95 -18.83
N PRO A 76 4.78 3.68 -19.23
CA PRO A 76 5.16 3.22 -20.56
C PRO A 76 4.43 4.00 -21.66
N GLU A 77 5.05 4.14 -22.83
CA GLU A 77 4.47 4.90 -23.94
C GLU A 77 3.21 4.22 -24.48
N GLU A 78 3.23 2.90 -24.55
CA GLU A 78 2.09 2.06 -24.91
C GLU A 78 0.91 2.17 -23.94
N ASP A 79 1.13 2.65 -22.71
CA ASP A 79 0.09 2.83 -21.70
C ASP A 79 -0.52 4.23 -21.71
N VAL A 80 0.10 5.17 -22.43
CA VAL A 80 -0.40 6.54 -22.54
C VAL A 80 -1.72 6.55 -23.31
N GLY A 81 -2.78 7.06 -22.68
CA GLY A 81 -4.10 7.12 -23.30
C GLY A 81 -4.75 5.73 -23.47
N VAL A 82 -4.31 4.75 -22.68
CA VAL A 82 -4.92 3.42 -22.63
C VAL A 82 -5.67 3.25 -21.33
N THR A 83 -6.81 2.54 -21.39
CA THR A 83 -7.53 2.08 -20.20
C THR A 83 -7.16 0.64 -19.90
N LYS A 84 -6.88 0.35 -18.63
CA LYS A 84 -6.65 -1.00 -18.12
C LYS A 84 -7.82 -1.41 -17.24
N THR A 85 -8.11 -2.71 -17.23
CA THR A 85 -9.11 -3.25 -16.31
C THR A 85 -8.42 -3.61 -15.01
N VAL A 86 -8.77 -2.95 -13.91
CA VAL A 86 -8.32 -3.27 -12.55
C VAL A 86 -9.52 -3.79 -11.79
N GLY A 87 -9.51 -5.07 -11.44
CA GLY A 87 -10.71 -5.75 -10.92
C GLY A 87 -11.85 -5.76 -11.96
N GLN A 88 -12.94 -5.05 -11.68
CA GLN A 88 -14.09 -4.91 -12.59
C GLN A 88 -14.24 -3.50 -13.20
N GLN A 89 -13.29 -2.60 -12.95
CA GLN A 89 -13.35 -1.21 -13.41
C GLN A 89 -12.31 -0.93 -14.49
N LYS A 90 -12.73 -0.18 -15.52
CA LYS A 90 -11.81 0.41 -16.50
C LYS A 90 -11.25 1.70 -15.94
N VAL A 91 -9.94 1.72 -15.72
CA VAL A 91 -9.21 2.87 -15.20
C VAL A 91 -8.15 3.26 -16.21
N TRP A 92 -7.95 4.57 -16.43
CA TRP A 92 -6.86 5.04 -17.27
C TRP A 92 -5.50 4.66 -16.68
N ALA A 93 -4.57 4.19 -17.51
CA ALA A 93 -3.27 3.73 -17.02
C ALA A 93 -2.47 4.86 -16.36
N HIS A 94 -2.61 6.11 -16.82
CA HIS A 94 -1.99 7.26 -16.15
C HIS A 94 -2.56 7.50 -14.76
N VAL A 95 -3.86 7.29 -14.53
CA VAL A 95 -4.48 7.42 -13.20
C VAL A 95 -3.89 6.38 -12.24
N LYS A 96 -3.75 5.12 -12.67
CA LYS A 96 -3.11 4.07 -11.88
C LYS A 96 -1.65 4.42 -11.54
N TRP A 97 -0.90 4.90 -12.53
CA TRP A 97 0.48 5.36 -12.33
C TRP A 97 0.56 6.50 -11.32
N VAL A 98 -0.38 7.45 -11.38
CA VAL A 98 -0.44 8.56 -10.41
C VAL A 98 -0.70 8.06 -9.00
N ASP A 99 -1.62 7.11 -8.82
CA ASP A 99 -1.92 6.55 -7.50
C ASP A 99 -0.69 5.84 -6.91
N GLU A 100 0.06 5.09 -7.73
CA GLU A 100 1.33 4.47 -7.33
C GLU A 100 2.40 5.51 -6.98
N ALA A 101 2.52 6.58 -7.76
CA ALA A 101 3.47 7.67 -7.49
C ALA A 101 3.13 8.41 -6.17
N MET A 102 1.86 8.68 -5.91
CA MET A 102 1.40 9.31 -4.66
C MET A 102 1.66 8.41 -3.45
N GLN A 103 1.40 7.10 -3.60
CA GLN A 103 1.66 6.13 -2.54
C GLN A 103 3.16 6.10 -2.18
N LEU A 104 4.06 6.07 -3.17
CA LEU A 104 5.50 6.10 -2.93
C LEU A 104 5.97 7.42 -2.31
N ALA A 105 5.42 8.56 -2.73
CA ALA A 105 5.70 9.85 -2.13
C ALA A 105 5.24 9.93 -0.66
N SER A 106 4.10 9.31 -0.34
CA SER A 106 3.56 9.22 1.02
C SER A 106 4.44 8.33 1.90
N LEU A 107 4.82 7.14 1.40
CA LEU A 107 5.72 6.21 2.10
C LEU A 107 7.11 6.81 2.32
N ALA A 108 7.59 7.64 1.39
CA ALA A 108 8.82 8.41 1.54
C ALA A 108 8.69 9.61 2.50
N GLY A 109 7.49 10.01 2.91
CA GLY A 109 7.24 11.16 3.77
C GLY A 109 7.45 12.53 3.09
N ILE A 110 7.35 12.58 1.76
CA ILE A 110 7.63 13.80 0.96
C ILE A 110 6.37 14.44 0.35
N GLU A 111 5.21 13.82 0.56
CA GLU A 111 3.92 14.20 -0.04
C GLU A 111 3.54 15.69 0.15
N GLN A 112 3.91 16.29 1.29
CA GLN A 112 3.54 17.66 1.66
C GLN A 112 4.46 18.73 1.04
N GLY A 113 5.47 18.32 0.26
CA GLY A 113 6.48 19.22 -0.29
C GLY A 113 6.74 19.01 -1.78
N LEU A 114 7.77 19.69 -2.28
CA LEU A 114 8.14 19.68 -3.70
C LEU A 114 9.22 18.65 -4.05
N THR A 115 9.72 17.94 -3.04
CA THR A 115 10.81 16.98 -3.18
C THR A 115 10.49 15.98 -4.28
N LEU A 116 11.41 15.84 -5.24
CA LEU A 116 11.35 14.94 -6.40
C LEU A 116 10.25 15.18 -7.45
N ILE A 117 9.32 16.13 -7.26
CA ILE A 117 8.25 16.40 -8.25
C ILE A 117 8.85 16.71 -9.63
N TRP A 118 9.88 17.55 -9.68
CA TRP A 118 10.49 17.94 -10.96
C TRP A 118 11.27 16.80 -11.63
N GLN A 119 11.95 15.98 -10.83
CA GLN A 119 12.65 14.79 -11.30
C GLN A 119 11.66 13.80 -11.90
N VAL A 120 10.55 13.52 -11.22
CA VAL A 120 9.49 12.63 -11.72
C VAL A 120 8.78 13.23 -12.93
N LYS A 121 8.42 14.52 -12.89
CA LYS A 121 7.86 15.24 -14.05
C LYS A 121 8.77 15.10 -15.27
N LYS A 122 10.08 15.18 -15.12
CA LYS A 122 11.04 15.03 -16.22
C LYS A 122 11.09 13.64 -16.85
N GLN A 123 10.78 12.60 -16.09
CA GLN A 123 10.76 11.21 -16.54
C GLN A 123 9.51 10.88 -17.36
N LEU A 124 8.44 11.67 -17.21
CA LEU A 124 7.26 11.54 -18.04
C LEU A 124 7.55 11.85 -19.51
N LEU A 125 6.79 11.20 -20.39
CA LEU A 125 6.86 11.40 -21.83
C LEU A 125 6.59 12.87 -22.19
N LYS A 126 7.28 13.36 -23.23
CA LYS A 126 7.21 14.78 -23.64
C LYS A 126 5.78 15.22 -23.94
N ALA A 127 4.96 14.35 -24.53
CA ALA A 127 3.56 14.63 -24.83
C ALA A 127 2.76 14.91 -23.54
N VAL A 128 2.91 14.05 -22.51
CA VAL A 128 2.27 14.23 -21.20
C VAL A 128 2.78 15.50 -20.51
N ARG A 129 4.11 15.74 -20.51
CA ARG A 129 4.70 16.94 -19.88
C ARG A 129 4.18 18.26 -20.42
N ARG A 130 3.81 18.32 -21.71
CA ARG A 130 3.27 19.53 -22.35
C ARG A 130 1.87 19.90 -21.85
N LEU A 131 1.14 18.95 -21.28
CA LEU A 131 -0.20 19.16 -20.74
C LEU A 131 -0.18 19.52 -19.25
N LEU A 132 1.00 19.48 -18.62
CA LEU A 132 1.19 19.73 -17.19
C LEU A 132 1.52 21.20 -16.91
N ASN A 133 1.06 21.68 -15.76
CA ASN A 133 1.41 23.01 -15.25
C ASN A 133 2.91 23.13 -14.95
N ASP A 134 3.42 24.35 -14.94
CA ASP A 134 4.83 24.63 -14.65
C ASP A 134 5.16 24.65 -13.15
N GLU A 135 4.17 24.94 -12.29
CA GLU A 135 4.34 25.08 -10.86
C GLU A 135 3.33 24.21 -10.07
N TYR A 136 3.81 23.65 -8.97
CA TYR A 136 3.04 22.83 -8.02
C TYR A 136 3.41 23.24 -6.59
N LYS A 137 2.52 22.97 -5.63
CA LYS A 137 2.73 23.29 -4.21
C LYS A 137 3.18 22.08 -3.39
N ASP A 138 2.77 20.90 -3.83
CA ASP A 138 2.90 19.62 -3.14
C ASP A 138 2.63 18.46 -4.13
N TRP A 139 2.76 17.23 -3.65
CA TRP A 139 2.46 16.05 -4.48
C TRP A 139 0.98 15.95 -4.84
N GLN A 140 0.08 16.42 -3.97
CA GLN A 140 -1.36 16.38 -4.24
C GLN A 140 -1.71 17.21 -5.48
N SER A 141 -1.26 18.47 -5.54
CA SER A 141 -1.48 19.36 -6.69
C SER A 141 -0.84 18.85 -7.98
N PHE A 142 0.31 18.18 -7.91
CA PHE A 142 0.95 17.53 -9.06
C PHE A 142 0.13 16.34 -9.57
N THR A 143 -0.25 15.45 -8.68
CA THR A 143 -0.96 14.20 -9.01
C THR A 143 -2.39 14.47 -9.48
N ASP A 144 -3.10 15.43 -8.88
CA ASP A 144 -4.43 15.85 -9.32
C ASP A 144 -4.42 16.42 -10.73
N ASN A 145 -3.43 17.26 -11.05
CA ASN A 145 -3.26 17.81 -12.41
C ASN A 145 -3.03 16.70 -13.46
N LEU A 146 -2.27 15.66 -13.09
CA LEU A 146 -2.07 14.48 -13.94
C LEU A 146 -3.33 13.65 -14.13
N LYS A 147 -4.12 13.41 -13.07
CA LYS A 147 -5.34 12.58 -13.13
C LYS A 147 -6.37 13.15 -14.09
N VAL A 148 -6.54 14.47 -14.09
CA VAL A 148 -7.53 15.17 -14.92
C VAL A 148 -7.06 15.42 -16.36
N LEU A 149 -5.85 14.99 -16.73
CA LEU A 149 -5.37 15.14 -18.10
C LEU A 149 -6.31 14.44 -19.07
N ASN A 150 -6.72 15.20 -20.08
CA ASN A 150 -7.46 14.63 -21.20
C ASN A 150 -6.47 13.97 -22.16
N MET A 151 -6.34 12.65 -22.05
CA MET A 151 -5.45 11.85 -22.88
C MET A 151 -5.86 11.81 -24.36
N SER A 152 -7.07 12.28 -24.72
CA SER A 152 -7.48 12.43 -26.12
C SER A 152 -6.84 13.65 -26.82
N LYS A 153 -6.08 14.48 -26.09
CA LYS A 153 -5.40 15.69 -26.60
C LYS A 153 -3.89 15.48 -26.79
N LEU A 154 -3.41 14.24 -26.67
CA LEU A 154 -2.01 13.86 -26.86
C LEU A 154 -1.66 13.69 -28.33
#